data_AF-M6D2W7-F1
#
_entry.id   AF-M6D2W7-F1
#
_cell.length_a   1.000
_cell.length_b   1.000
_cell.length_c   1.000
_cell.angle_alpha   90.00
_cell.angle_beta   90.00
_cell.angle_gamma   90.00
#
_symmetry.space_group_name_H-M   'P 1'
#
loop_
_entity.id
_entity.type
_entity.pdbx_description
1 polymer ?
#
loop_
_entity_poly.entity_id
_entity_poly.type
_entity_poly.pdbx_seq_one_letter_code
_entity_poly.pdbx_strand_id
1 'polypeptide(L)'
;MRSYFFIPICLLYLGCTSPPLPVFQTTEGICPKSNLFVLSQPEIDVQRGNDLVGVYCKANITPHGFEWEISLVFRDEIHPSSWKDFFYRIYRKFRYGRTYDIESFLVRLEPDGKTFQLDLKNVYSGDQIFQEDPVVHKDRILSSSLLQNRNSLPILYVNTWNHMFGEKDNNPGLSKQEIQVSEFRFGARSQLDAYFGTY
;
A
#
# COMPACT_ATOMS: atom_id res chain seq x y z
N MET A 1 12.20 56.55 -4.98
CA MET A 1 11.11 55.80 -4.31
C MET A 1 11.06 54.40 -4.92
N ARG A 2 11.46 53.36 -4.17
CA ARG A 2 11.36 51.97 -4.63
C ARG A 2 10.04 51.41 -4.10
N SER A 3 9.09 51.16 -5.00
CA SER A 3 7.84 50.47 -4.68
C SER A 3 8.11 48.96 -4.80
N TYR A 4 8.14 48.26 -3.67
CA TYR A 4 8.21 46.80 -3.66
C TYR A 4 6.78 46.28 -3.79
N PHE A 5 6.47 45.67 -4.94
CA PHE A 5 5.25 44.89 -5.13
C PHE A 5 5.33 43.65 -4.25
N PHE A 6 4.66 43.69 -3.09
CA PHE A 6 4.34 42.49 -2.33
C PHE A 6 3.21 41.77 -3.08
N ILE A 7 3.54 40.71 -3.79
CA ILE A 7 2.55 39.74 -4.25
C ILE A 7 2.18 38.89 -3.03
N PRO A 8 0.95 38.96 -2.50
CA PRO A 8 0.53 38.03 -1.48
C PRO A 8 0.40 36.68 -2.16
N ILE A 9 1.32 35.76 -1.83
CA ILE A 9 1.11 34.34 -2.09
C ILE A 9 -0.06 33.94 -1.19
N CYS A 10 -1.27 33.99 -1.74
CA CYS A 10 -2.42 33.30 -1.18
C CYS A 10 -2.10 31.81 -1.26
N LEU A 11 -1.46 31.29 -0.20
CA LEU A 11 -1.52 29.89 0.16
C LEU A 11 -2.99 29.58 0.45
N LEU A 12 -3.73 29.24 -0.60
CA LEU A 12 -4.99 28.55 -0.49
C LEU A 12 -4.68 27.22 0.21
N TYR A 13 -4.76 27.22 1.53
CA TYR A 13 -5.00 26.02 2.31
C TYR A 13 -6.37 25.49 1.89
N LEU A 14 -6.41 24.82 0.74
CA LEU A 14 -7.39 23.78 0.50
C LEU A 14 -7.08 22.72 1.56
N GLY A 15 -7.68 22.88 2.73
CA GLY A 15 -7.79 21.81 3.71
C GLY A 15 -8.57 20.68 3.05
N CYS A 16 -7.89 19.88 2.24
CA CYS A 16 -8.42 18.65 1.70
C CYS A 16 -8.52 17.70 2.87
N THR A 17 -9.68 17.65 3.52
CA THR A 17 -10.05 16.50 4.32
C THR A 17 -10.01 15.30 3.41
N SER A 18 -9.11 14.36 3.69
CA SER A 18 -9.02 13.11 2.95
C SER A 18 -10.40 12.42 2.99
N PRO A 19 -10.90 11.91 1.85
CA PRO A 19 -12.19 11.24 1.83
C PRO A 19 -12.19 10.05 2.79
N PRO A 20 -13.33 9.72 3.42
CA PRO A 20 -13.42 8.56 4.28
C PRO A 20 -13.15 7.27 3.50
N LEU A 21 -12.79 6.20 4.21
CA LEU A 21 -12.62 4.89 3.59
C LEU A 21 -13.97 4.38 3.05
N PRO A 22 -14.05 3.98 1.77
CA PRO A 22 -15.31 3.53 1.17
C PRO A 22 -15.80 2.22 1.79
N VAL A 23 -17.11 2.04 1.80
CA VAL A 23 -17.78 0.78 2.14
C VAL A 23 -18.51 0.30 0.89
N PHE A 24 -18.03 -0.78 0.30
CA PHE A 24 -18.67 -1.41 -0.85
C PHE A 24 -19.61 -2.53 -0.37
N GLN A 25 -20.75 -2.68 -1.05
CA GLN A 25 -21.66 -3.79 -0.79
C GLN A 25 -21.02 -5.09 -1.26
N THR A 26 -20.99 -6.11 -0.40
CA THR A 26 -20.50 -7.44 -0.76
C THR A 26 -21.41 -8.03 -1.82
N THR A 27 -20.91 -8.12 -3.05
CA THR A 27 -21.68 -8.75 -4.12
C THR A 27 -21.46 -10.26 -4.12
N GLU A 28 -20.22 -10.75 -3.93
CA GLU A 28 -19.90 -12.19 -3.90
C GLU A 28 -18.57 -12.44 -3.15
N GLY A 29 -18.45 -13.61 -2.49
CA GLY A 29 -17.20 -14.12 -1.91
C GLY A 29 -16.91 -13.75 -0.45
N ILE A 30 -16.15 -14.61 0.25
CA ILE A 30 -15.78 -14.44 1.66
C ILE A 30 -14.31 -14.00 1.74
N CYS A 31 -14.09 -12.77 2.23
CA CYS A 31 -12.74 -12.30 2.58
C CYS A 31 -12.18 -13.10 3.76
N PRO A 32 -10.86 -13.17 3.94
CA PRO A 32 -10.26 -13.87 5.08
C PRO A 32 -10.90 -13.41 6.41
N LYS A 33 -11.30 -14.37 7.25
CA LYS A 33 -11.83 -14.10 8.60
C LYS A 33 -10.76 -14.16 9.69
N SER A 34 -9.52 -14.42 9.30
CA SER A 34 -8.37 -14.62 10.19
C SER A 34 -7.19 -13.78 9.73
N ASN A 35 -6.23 -13.59 10.64
CA ASN A 35 -4.99 -12.89 10.34
C ASN A 35 -4.25 -13.63 9.21
N LEU A 36 -3.96 -12.94 8.12
CA LEU A 36 -3.35 -13.55 6.93
C LEU A 36 -1.83 -13.40 6.94
N PHE A 37 -1.36 -12.20 7.25
CA PHE A 37 0.06 -11.85 7.34
C PHE A 37 0.26 -10.69 8.32
N VAL A 38 1.51 -10.50 8.73
CA VAL A 38 1.98 -9.29 9.41
C VAL A 38 2.59 -8.38 8.34
N LEU A 39 2.08 -7.17 8.22
CA LEU A 39 2.74 -6.14 7.42
C LEU A 39 3.80 -5.46 8.29
N SER A 40 5.06 -5.44 7.83
CA SER A 40 6.16 -4.78 8.53
C SER A 40 6.61 -3.55 7.76
N GLN A 41 6.28 -2.37 8.27
CA GLN A 41 6.55 -1.08 7.63
C GLN A 41 7.61 -0.30 8.39
N PRO A 42 8.53 0.44 7.74
CA PRO A 42 9.43 1.34 8.42
C PRO A 42 8.66 2.35 9.29
N GLU A 43 8.97 2.42 10.57
CA GLU A 43 8.23 3.26 11.53
C GLU A 43 8.30 4.75 11.15
N ILE A 44 9.43 5.19 10.59
CA ILE A 44 9.62 6.56 10.09
C ILE A 44 8.62 6.93 8.98
N ASP A 45 8.18 5.95 8.20
CA ASP A 45 7.22 6.14 7.11
C ASP A 45 5.81 6.36 7.68
N VAL A 46 5.42 5.51 8.64
CA VAL A 46 4.17 5.66 9.40
C VAL A 46 4.12 7.02 10.12
N GLN A 47 5.19 7.39 10.84
CA GLN A 47 5.27 8.65 11.58
C GLN A 47 5.16 9.89 10.68
N ARG A 48 5.55 9.78 9.41
CA ARG A 48 5.37 10.85 8.41
C ARG A 48 3.96 10.96 7.86
N GLY A 49 3.06 10.06 8.25
CA GLY A 49 1.68 10.01 7.77
C GLY A 49 1.50 9.18 6.51
N ASN A 50 2.39 8.21 6.27
CA ASN A 50 2.29 7.23 5.18
C ASN A 50 1.79 5.86 5.68
N ASP A 51 1.00 5.84 6.74
CA ASP A 51 0.50 4.64 7.38
C ASP A 51 -0.56 3.91 6.55
N LEU A 52 -0.63 2.59 6.75
CA LEU A 52 -1.73 1.77 6.29
C LEU A 52 -3.04 2.19 6.98
N VAL A 53 -4.03 2.63 6.21
CA VAL A 53 -5.33 3.08 6.72
C VAL A 53 -6.46 2.09 6.48
N GLY A 54 -6.31 1.18 5.52
CA GLY A 54 -7.36 0.22 5.20
C GLY A 54 -6.86 -0.98 4.41
N VAL A 55 -7.53 -2.11 4.63
CA VAL A 55 -7.29 -3.34 3.89
C VAL A 55 -8.60 -3.78 3.26
N TYR A 56 -8.54 -4.00 1.95
CA TYR A 56 -9.66 -4.45 1.15
C TYR A 56 -9.35 -5.80 0.54
N CYS A 57 -10.39 -6.60 0.35
CA CYS A 57 -10.29 -7.90 -0.29
C CYS A 57 -11.46 -8.07 -1.27
N LYS A 58 -11.14 -8.68 -2.42
CA LYS A 58 -12.12 -9.27 -3.32
C LYS A 58 -11.74 -10.72 -3.57
N ALA A 59 -12.67 -11.62 -3.27
CA ALA A 59 -12.50 -13.03 -3.58
C ALA A 59 -12.95 -13.31 -5.02
N ASN A 60 -12.16 -14.09 -5.76
CA ASN A 60 -12.47 -14.59 -7.08
C ASN A 60 -12.36 -16.12 -7.07
N ILE A 61 -13.35 -16.80 -7.66
CA ILE A 61 -13.26 -18.24 -7.94
C ILE A 61 -12.69 -18.37 -9.34
N THR A 62 -11.50 -18.97 -9.46
CA THR A 62 -10.85 -19.25 -10.74
C THR A 62 -10.94 -20.75 -11.06
N PRO A 63 -10.72 -21.17 -12.32
CA PRO A 63 -10.65 -22.59 -12.65
C PRO A 63 -9.56 -23.36 -11.88
N HIS A 64 -8.58 -22.63 -11.34
CA HIS A 64 -7.42 -23.18 -10.61
C HIS A 64 -7.59 -23.13 -9.09
N GLY A 65 -8.70 -22.57 -8.58
CA GLY A 65 -9.00 -22.54 -7.17
C GLY A 65 -9.56 -21.20 -6.71
N PHE A 66 -9.23 -20.83 -5.47
CA PHE A 66 -9.74 -19.65 -4.82
C PHE A 66 -8.63 -18.62 -4.66
N GLU A 67 -8.89 -17.39 -5.12
CA GLU A 67 -7.92 -16.30 -5.09
C GLU A 67 -8.50 -15.08 -4.40
N TRP A 68 -7.69 -14.45 -3.55
CA TRP A 68 -8.00 -13.15 -2.97
C TRP A 68 -7.15 -12.07 -3.63
N GLU A 69 -7.80 -11.07 -4.20
CA GLU A 69 -7.16 -9.79 -4.48
C GLU A 69 -7.17 -8.98 -3.19
N ILE A 70 -5.99 -8.81 -2.58
CA ILE A 70 -5.81 -7.98 -1.39
C ILE A 70 -5.30 -6.62 -1.84
N SER A 71 -5.96 -5.57 -1.38
CA SER A 71 -5.57 -4.18 -1.62
C SER A 71 -5.31 -3.46 -0.31
N LEU A 72 -4.10 -2.96 -0.15
CA LEU A 72 -3.66 -2.14 0.97
C LEU A 72 -3.79 -0.67 0.57
N VAL A 73 -4.46 0.12 1.41
CA VAL A 73 -4.63 1.56 1.20
C VAL A 73 -3.73 2.28 2.19
N PHE A 74 -2.75 3.00 1.67
CA PHE A 74 -1.83 3.85 2.42
C PHE A 74 -2.27 5.30 2.32
N ARG A 75 -2.06 6.06 3.40
CA ARG A 75 -2.56 7.44 3.53
C ARG A 75 -2.00 8.38 2.46
N ASP A 76 -0.75 8.19 2.03
CA ASP A 76 -0.10 9.02 1.02
C ASP A 76 0.94 8.19 0.23
N GLU A 77 1.91 8.82 -0.43
CA GLU A 77 3.18 8.22 -0.87
C GLU A 77 4.27 9.27 -0.70
N ILE A 78 5.03 9.16 0.40
CA ILE A 78 5.89 10.26 0.87
C ILE A 78 7.33 10.02 0.44
N HIS A 79 7.81 10.84 -0.49
CA HIS A 79 9.18 10.73 -0.97
C HIS A 79 10.18 11.11 0.16
N PRO A 80 11.29 10.37 0.38
CA PRO A 80 12.24 10.62 1.46
C PRO A 80 12.81 12.05 1.45
N SER A 81 13.06 12.58 0.24
CA SER A 81 13.40 13.98 -0.02
C SER A 81 12.18 14.90 -0.05
N SER A 82 12.06 15.81 0.91
CA SER A 82 10.91 16.72 1.09
C SER A 82 10.64 17.66 -0.09
N TRP A 83 11.68 18.08 -0.83
CA TRP A 83 11.47 18.95 -2.00
C TRP A 83 10.90 18.16 -3.19
N LYS A 84 11.37 16.92 -3.39
CA LYS A 84 10.82 16.02 -4.42
C LYS A 84 9.39 15.62 -4.06
N ASP A 85 9.16 15.31 -2.78
CA ASP A 85 7.84 14.99 -2.25
C ASP A 85 6.80 16.08 -2.59
N PHE A 86 7.15 17.34 -2.34
CA PHE A 86 6.26 18.47 -2.64
C PHE A 86 5.81 18.49 -4.11
N PHE A 87 6.75 18.40 -5.07
CA PHE A 87 6.41 18.39 -6.49
C PHE A 87 5.72 17.09 -6.91
N TYR A 88 6.13 15.96 -6.35
CA TYR A 88 5.57 14.65 -6.65
C TYR A 88 4.11 14.55 -6.24
N ARG A 89 3.76 15.02 -5.03
CA ARG A 89 2.38 15.05 -4.53
C ARG A 89 1.49 15.99 -5.35
N ILE A 90 2.02 17.14 -5.80
CA ILE A 90 1.31 18.03 -6.72
C ILE A 90 1.04 17.31 -8.05
N TYR A 91 2.06 16.70 -8.66
CA TYR A 91 1.91 15.94 -9.91
C TYR A 91 0.88 14.83 -9.77
N ARG A 92 0.98 14.03 -8.70
CA ARG A 92 0.05 12.92 -8.41
C ARG A 92 -1.38 13.39 -8.27
N LYS A 93 -1.61 14.52 -7.58
CA LYS A 93 -2.94 15.11 -7.46
C LYS A 93 -3.53 15.47 -8.82
N PHE A 94 -2.74 16.12 -9.68
CA PHE A 94 -3.19 16.45 -11.04
C PHE A 94 -3.37 15.23 -11.95
N ARG A 95 -2.54 14.20 -11.81
CA ARG A 95 -2.54 13.03 -12.69
C ARG A 95 -3.61 12.00 -12.31
N TYR A 96 -3.81 11.77 -11.01
CA TYR A 96 -4.60 10.66 -10.49
C TYR A 96 -5.80 11.09 -9.64
N GLY A 97 -5.91 12.37 -9.25
CA GLY A 97 -6.99 12.84 -8.38
C GLY A 97 -6.99 12.17 -7.00
N ARG A 98 -5.82 11.74 -6.47
CA ARG A 98 -5.76 11.14 -5.13
C ARG A 98 -4.42 11.31 -4.43
N THR A 99 -4.49 11.47 -3.11
CA THR A 99 -3.33 11.39 -2.20
C THR A 99 -3.10 9.97 -1.71
N TYR A 100 -4.18 9.22 -1.41
CA TYR A 100 -4.05 7.82 -1.02
C TYR A 100 -3.26 7.04 -2.05
N ASP A 101 -2.31 6.24 -1.57
CA ASP A 101 -1.71 5.20 -2.36
C ASP A 101 -2.43 3.88 -2.12
N ILE A 102 -2.51 3.07 -3.16
CA ILE A 102 -3.16 1.77 -3.07
C ILE A 102 -2.17 0.81 -3.70
N GLU A 103 -1.92 -0.30 -3.02
CA GLU A 103 -1.12 -1.39 -3.57
C GLU A 103 -1.87 -2.71 -3.44
N SER A 104 -1.83 -3.50 -4.51
CA SER A 104 -2.67 -4.69 -4.65
C SER A 104 -1.84 -5.89 -5.08
N PHE A 105 -2.14 -7.05 -4.50
CA PHE A 105 -1.52 -8.33 -4.86
C PHE A 105 -2.52 -9.47 -4.71
N LEU A 106 -2.22 -10.61 -5.34
CA LEU A 106 -3.08 -11.79 -5.23
C LEU A 106 -2.53 -12.77 -4.21
N VAL A 107 -3.44 -13.37 -3.43
CA VAL A 107 -3.16 -14.50 -2.55
C VAL A 107 -3.91 -15.72 -3.08
N ARG A 108 -3.17 -16.76 -3.44
CA ARG A 108 -3.74 -18.05 -3.88
C ARG A 108 -3.51 -19.09 -2.81
N LEU A 109 -4.58 -19.64 -2.24
CA LEU A 109 -4.45 -20.75 -1.29
C LEU A 109 -4.04 -22.01 -2.03
N GLU A 110 -3.07 -22.73 -1.48
CA GLU A 110 -2.67 -24.04 -1.99
C GLU A 110 -3.71 -25.11 -1.58
N PRO A 111 -3.76 -26.26 -2.27
CA PRO A 111 -4.70 -27.35 -1.95
C PRO A 111 -4.59 -27.90 -0.52
N ASP A 112 -3.45 -27.69 0.15
CA ASP A 112 -3.24 -28.11 1.54
C ASP A 112 -3.99 -27.24 2.58
N GLY A 113 -4.54 -26.10 2.14
CA GLY A 113 -5.27 -25.13 2.98
C GLY A 113 -4.41 -24.43 4.04
N LYS A 114 -3.08 -24.59 3.98
CA LYS A 114 -2.13 -24.04 4.96
C LYS A 114 -1.12 -23.10 4.33
N THR A 115 -0.66 -23.44 3.13
CA THR A 115 0.27 -22.63 2.37
C THR A 115 -0.48 -21.80 1.33
N PHE A 116 0.15 -20.71 0.93
CA PHE A 116 -0.35 -19.86 -0.13
C PHE A 116 0.79 -19.31 -0.99
N GLN A 117 0.43 -18.82 -2.17
CA GLN A 117 1.28 -18.02 -3.03
C GLN A 117 0.85 -16.56 -2.99
N LEU A 118 1.82 -15.66 -2.91
CA LEU A 118 1.65 -14.22 -3.12
C LEU A 118 2.12 -13.85 -4.51
N ASP A 119 1.23 -13.34 -5.35
CA ASP A 119 1.55 -12.77 -6.65
C ASP A 119 1.74 -11.25 -6.51
N LEU A 120 2.99 -10.83 -6.30
CA LEU A 120 3.41 -9.44 -6.13
C LEU A 120 3.69 -8.80 -7.49
N LYS A 121 2.66 -8.71 -8.34
CA LYS A 121 2.77 -8.09 -9.65
C LYS A 121 2.83 -6.57 -9.54
N ASN A 122 3.85 -5.97 -10.13
CA ASN A 122 4.13 -4.53 -10.14
C ASN A 122 4.29 -3.91 -8.75
N VAL A 123 4.47 -4.74 -7.71
CA VAL A 123 4.58 -4.30 -6.30
C VAL A 123 5.73 -4.98 -5.57
N TYR A 124 6.60 -5.71 -6.27
CA TYR A 124 7.74 -6.38 -5.66
C TYR A 124 8.97 -5.47 -5.55
N SER A 125 9.59 -5.43 -4.37
CA SER A 125 10.77 -4.58 -4.11
C SER A 125 12.07 -5.16 -4.66
N GLY A 126 12.21 -6.48 -4.74
CA GLY A 126 13.52 -7.12 -4.87
C GLY A 126 14.42 -6.66 -3.72
N ASP A 127 15.66 -6.26 -4.05
CA ASP A 127 16.66 -5.78 -3.08
C ASP A 127 16.61 -4.26 -2.81
N GLN A 128 15.58 -3.55 -3.30
CA GLN A 128 15.47 -2.09 -3.13
C GLN A 128 15.22 -1.70 -1.67
N ILE A 129 15.83 -0.60 -1.24
CA ILE A 129 15.73 -0.08 0.13
C ILE A 129 14.78 1.12 0.22
N PHE A 130 14.53 1.59 1.44
CA PHE A 130 13.56 2.66 1.70
C PHE A 130 13.93 3.98 1.03
N GLN A 131 15.21 4.21 0.79
CA GLN A 131 15.72 5.43 0.16
C GLN A 131 15.94 5.31 -1.35
N GLU A 132 15.51 4.21 -1.97
CA GLU A 132 15.68 3.98 -3.41
C GLU A 132 14.98 5.07 -4.24
N ASP A 133 15.69 5.60 -5.24
CA ASP A 133 15.21 6.68 -6.11
C ASP A 133 15.97 6.65 -7.46
N PRO A 134 15.33 6.27 -8.58
CA PRO A 134 13.91 5.93 -8.70
C PRO A 134 13.60 4.52 -8.18
N VAL A 135 12.40 4.32 -7.64
CA VAL A 135 11.90 2.97 -7.34
C VAL A 135 11.46 2.28 -8.63
N VAL A 136 11.92 1.04 -8.82
CA VAL A 136 11.57 0.16 -9.93
C VAL A 136 10.51 -0.84 -9.47
N HIS A 137 9.36 -0.85 -10.15
CA HIS A 137 8.32 -1.85 -9.91
C HIS A 137 8.72 -3.18 -10.54
N LYS A 138 8.75 -4.25 -9.74
CA LYS A 138 9.08 -5.62 -10.20
C LYS A 138 7.91 -6.56 -9.95
N ASP A 139 8.02 -7.74 -10.55
CA ASP A 139 7.07 -8.84 -10.39
C ASP A 139 7.73 -10.02 -9.68
N ARG A 140 7.01 -10.66 -8.76
CA ARG A 140 7.43 -11.96 -8.21
C ARG A 140 6.26 -12.74 -7.63
N ILE A 141 6.27 -14.06 -7.84
CA ILE A 141 5.42 -14.99 -7.11
C ILE A 141 6.23 -15.60 -5.96
N LEU A 142 5.74 -15.46 -4.73
CA LEU A 142 6.36 -15.96 -3.52
C LEU A 142 5.51 -17.05 -2.89
N SER A 143 6.12 -18.19 -2.57
CA SER A 143 5.50 -19.15 -1.65
C SER A 143 5.56 -18.60 -0.23
N SER A 144 4.48 -18.77 0.54
CA SER A 144 4.43 -18.52 1.99
C SER A 144 5.59 -19.16 2.77
N SER A 145 6.16 -20.26 2.28
CA SER A 145 7.35 -20.90 2.87
C SER A 145 8.64 -20.09 2.78
N LEU A 146 8.71 -19.12 1.85
CA LEU A 146 9.85 -18.19 1.71
C LEU A 146 9.74 -16.97 2.63
N LEU A 147 8.56 -16.74 3.21
CA LEU A 147 8.32 -15.63 4.11
C LEU A 147 8.81 -15.99 5.52
N GLN A 148 9.43 -15.02 6.18
CA GLN A 148 9.72 -15.15 7.60
C GLN A 148 8.41 -15.14 8.39
N ASN A 149 8.34 -15.89 9.48
CA ASN A 149 7.15 -15.93 10.32
C ASN A 149 7.35 -15.15 11.62
N ARG A 150 6.29 -14.47 12.07
CA ARG A 150 6.16 -13.86 13.39
C ARG A 150 4.89 -14.38 14.05
N ASN A 151 5.02 -15.04 15.19
CA ASN A 151 3.88 -15.66 15.89
C ASN A 151 3.03 -16.53 14.96
N SER A 152 3.69 -17.34 14.11
CA SER A 152 3.07 -18.22 13.11
C SER A 152 2.37 -17.52 11.94
N LEU A 153 2.46 -16.18 11.83
CA LEU A 153 1.98 -15.43 10.67
C LEU A 153 3.15 -15.03 9.78
N PRO A 154 3.05 -15.20 8.46
CA PRO A 154 4.08 -14.74 7.54
C PRO A 154 4.18 -13.22 7.55
N ILE A 155 5.40 -12.71 7.45
CA ILE A 155 5.71 -11.29 7.42
C ILE A 155 5.88 -10.87 5.96
N LEU A 156 5.18 -9.81 5.57
CA LEU A 156 5.39 -9.10 4.32
C LEU A 156 6.02 -7.74 4.65
N TYR A 157 7.24 -7.51 4.16
CA TYR A 157 7.96 -6.27 4.44
C TYR A 157 7.61 -5.20 3.41
N VAL A 158 7.34 -3.98 3.87
CA VAL A 158 7.33 -2.78 3.04
C VAL A 158 8.76 -2.25 2.99
N ASN A 159 9.36 -2.27 1.80
CA ASN A 159 10.79 -1.99 1.65
C ASN A 159 11.09 -0.62 1.07
N THR A 160 10.16 0.00 0.34
CA THR A 160 10.34 1.31 -0.30
C THR A 160 9.30 2.31 0.20
N TRP A 161 9.60 3.61 0.03
CA TRP A 161 8.71 4.72 0.40
C TRP A 161 7.41 4.79 -0.42
N ASN A 162 7.40 4.14 -1.59
CA ASN A 162 6.21 3.93 -2.42
C ASN A 162 5.62 2.52 -2.25
N HIS A 163 5.81 1.91 -1.09
CA HIS A 163 5.11 0.69 -0.66
C HIS A 163 5.39 -0.59 -1.45
N MET A 164 6.57 -0.77 -2.04
CA MET A 164 6.94 -2.04 -2.65
C MET A 164 7.24 -3.11 -1.58
N PHE A 165 6.74 -4.32 -1.81
CA PHE A 165 6.77 -5.42 -0.84
C PHE A 165 7.87 -6.44 -1.11
N GLY A 166 8.33 -7.12 -0.07
CA GLY A 166 9.27 -8.23 -0.20
C GLY A 166 9.23 -9.25 0.93
N GLU A 167 9.89 -10.39 0.69
CA GLU A 167 9.99 -11.49 1.65
C GLU A 167 11.06 -11.26 2.74
N LYS A 168 11.88 -10.21 2.58
CA LYS A 168 12.98 -9.87 3.49
C LYS A 168 12.94 -8.38 3.86
N ASP A 169 13.47 -8.09 5.04
CA ASP A 169 13.78 -6.73 5.46
C ASP A 169 15.03 -6.23 4.73
N ASN A 170 14.85 -5.35 3.75
CA ASN A 170 15.97 -4.70 3.07
C ASN A 170 16.53 -3.51 3.87
N ASN A 171 15.87 -3.15 4.97
CA ASN A 171 16.14 -1.96 5.78
C ASN A 171 16.40 -2.31 7.25
N PRO A 172 17.34 -3.23 7.58
CA PRO A 172 17.51 -3.72 8.96
C PRO A 172 17.90 -2.63 9.97
N GLY A 173 18.42 -1.49 9.50
CA GLY A 173 18.73 -0.32 10.33
C GLY A 173 17.54 0.58 10.67
N LEU A 174 16.36 0.34 10.09
CA LEU A 174 15.14 1.10 10.38
C LEU A 174 14.24 0.32 11.33
N SER A 175 13.76 0.99 12.39
CA SER A 175 12.69 0.45 13.24
C SER A 175 11.45 0.11 12.40
N LYS A 176 10.74 -0.95 12.80
CA LYS A 176 9.56 -1.44 12.11
C LYS A 176 8.32 -1.30 12.97
N GLN A 177 7.26 -0.83 12.36
CA GLN A 177 5.91 -0.97 12.87
C GLN A 177 5.26 -2.20 12.22
N GLU A 178 4.89 -3.16 13.06
CA GLU A 178 4.23 -4.39 12.62
C GLU A 178 2.71 -4.28 12.82
N ILE A 179 1.98 -4.56 11.75
CA ILE A 179 0.52 -4.50 11.71
C ILE A 179 0.02 -5.90 11.39
N GLN A 180 -0.70 -6.52 12.33
CA GLN A 180 -1.40 -7.76 12.06
C GLN A 180 -2.62 -7.45 11.19
N VAL A 181 -2.64 -7.94 9.96
CA VAL A 181 -3.75 -7.69 9.04
C VAL A 181 -4.88 -8.66 9.34
N SER A 182 -5.89 -8.17 10.06
CA SER A 182 -7.03 -8.94 10.59
C SER A 182 -8.39 -8.46 10.09
N GLU A 183 -8.52 -7.18 9.75
CA GLU A 183 -9.78 -6.56 9.32
C GLU A 183 -9.79 -6.32 7.81
N PHE A 184 -10.60 -7.11 7.10
CA PHE A 184 -10.76 -7.00 5.65
C PHE A 184 -12.11 -6.37 5.32
N ARG A 185 -12.07 -5.26 4.59
CA ARG A 185 -13.25 -4.66 3.94
C ARG A 185 -13.46 -5.32 2.59
N PHE A 186 -14.70 -5.42 2.13
CA PHE A 186 -14.94 -5.84 0.75
C PHE A 186 -14.61 -4.71 -0.22
N GLY A 187 -13.90 -5.01 -1.30
CA GLY A 187 -13.67 -4.07 -2.41
C GLY A 187 -12.56 -4.50 -3.36
N ALA A 188 -12.78 -4.34 -4.66
CA ALA A 188 -11.76 -4.50 -5.68
C ALA A 188 -10.86 -3.27 -5.78
N ARG A 189 -9.63 -3.45 -6.29
CA ARG A 189 -8.73 -2.36 -6.66
C ARG A 189 -9.42 -1.34 -7.58
N SER A 190 -10.11 -1.81 -8.62
CA SER A 190 -10.80 -0.92 -9.56
C SER A 190 -11.89 -0.07 -8.91
N GLN A 191 -12.56 -0.57 -7.87
CA GLN A 191 -13.55 0.21 -7.12
C GLN A 191 -12.87 1.27 -6.23
N LEU A 192 -11.73 0.93 -5.63
CA LEU A 192 -10.93 1.89 -4.86
C LEU A 192 -10.36 2.99 -5.75
N ASP A 193 -9.79 2.64 -6.92
CA ASP A 193 -9.29 3.63 -7.88
C ASP A 193 -10.42 4.55 -8.36
N ALA A 194 -11.61 4.01 -8.65
CA ALA A 194 -12.76 4.80 -9.03
C ALA A 194 -13.25 5.71 -7.90
N TYR A 195 -13.29 5.23 -6.66
CA TYR A 195 -13.69 6.04 -5.51
C TYR A 195 -12.68 7.16 -5.23
N PHE A 196 -11.40 6.82 -5.08
CA PHE A 196 -10.38 7.80 -4.71
C PHE A 196 -10.01 8.73 -5.85
N GLY A 197 -10.07 8.29 -7.12
CA GLY A 197 -9.75 9.14 -8.28
C GLY A 197 -10.80 10.22 -8.60
N THR A 198 -11.84 10.35 -7.78
CA THR A 198 -12.84 11.42 -7.88
C THR A 198 -12.55 12.64 -6.98
N TYR A 199 -11.42 12.64 -6.25
CA TYR A 199 -11.09 13.65 -5.23
C TYR A 199 -9.87 14.53 -5.54
#